data_AF-U9U6B1-F1
#
_entry.id   AF-U9U6B1-F1
#
_cell.length_a   1.000
_cell.length_b   1.000
_cell.length_c   1.000
_cell.angle_alpha   90.00
_cell.angle_beta   90.00
_cell.angle_gamma   90.00
#
_symmetry.space_group_name_H-M   'P 1'
#
loop_
_entity.id
_entity.type
_entity.pdbx_description
1 polymer ?
#
loop_
_entity_poly.entity_id
_entity_poly.type
_entity_poly.pdbx_seq_one_letter_code
_entity_poly.pdbx_strand_id
1 'polypeptide(L)'
;MFSQNIPLPRNNILKQHLETNFTNWTSGNEKINNFIQERQLKIINYGYDIVLEWIPYNQFNEIKETGKNGLITVYSAIWKDGPLYKTNILRNSNKKVALKCLHNSQESIDSLINE
;
A
#
# COMPACT_ATOMS: atom_id res chain seq x y z
N MET A 1 -6.03 -41.02 -15.72
CA MET A 1 -5.22 -39.81 -15.47
C MET A 1 -5.92 -38.99 -14.41
N PHE A 2 -5.46 -39.06 -13.16
CA PHE A 2 -6.00 -38.20 -12.10
C PHE A 2 -5.30 -36.85 -12.18
N SER A 3 -6.00 -35.84 -12.72
CA SER A 3 -5.59 -34.45 -12.56
C SER A 3 -5.90 -34.07 -11.12
N GLN A 4 -4.91 -34.15 -10.24
CA GLN A 4 -5.01 -33.54 -8.92
C GLN A 4 -4.81 -32.04 -9.08
N ASN A 5 -5.91 -31.29 -9.00
CA ASN A 5 -5.84 -29.86 -8.68
C ASN A 5 -5.34 -29.77 -7.24
N ILE A 6 -4.01 -29.74 -7.07
CA ILE A 6 -3.39 -29.38 -5.79
C ILE A 6 -3.89 -27.97 -5.47
N PRO A 7 -4.54 -27.72 -4.33
CA PRO A 7 -4.86 -26.36 -3.93
C PRO A 7 -3.53 -25.65 -3.78
N LEU A 8 -3.22 -24.72 -4.70
CA LEU A 8 -2.08 -23.84 -4.52
C LEU A 8 -2.24 -23.23 -3.11
N PRO A 9 -1.24 -23.37 -2.21
CA PRO A 9 -1.36 -22.79 -0.88
C PRO A 9 -1.71 -21.32 -1.08
N ARG A 10 -2.78 -20.87 -0.42
CA ARG A 10 -3.45 -19.56 -0.63
C ARG A 10 -2.47 -18.36 -0.69
N ASN A 11 -1.31 -18.51 -0.05
CA ASN A 11 -0.15 -17.61 -0.14
C ASN A 11 0.36 -17.36 -1.56
N ASN A 12 0.34 -18.36 -2.45
CA ASN A 12 0.80 -18.23 -3.84
C ASN A 12 -0.12 -17.33 -4.67
N ILE A 13 -1.42 -17.31 -4.40
CA ILE A 13 -2.37 -16.47 -5.15
C ILE A 13 -2.21 -15.01 -4.75
N LEU A 14 -2.08 -14.72 -3.44
CA LEU A 14 -1.83 -13.37 -2.96
C LEU A 14 -0.46 -12.86 -3.45
N LYS A 15 0.57 -13.71 -3.40
CA LYS A 15 1.89 -13.41 -3.95
C LYS A 15 1.83 -13.07 -5.44
N GLN A 16 1.16 -13.89 -6.26
CA GLN A 16 1.03 -13.65 -7.70
C GLN A 16 0.23 -12.38 -8.00
N HIS A 17 -0.85 -12.11 -7.27
CA HIS A 17 -1.65 -10.88 -7.42
C HIS A 17 -0.82 -9.64 -7.08
N LEU A 18 -0.01 -9.71 -6.04
CA LEU A 18 0.88 -8.65 -5.64
C LEU A 18 1.97 -8.43 -6.69
N GLU A 19 2.70 -9.48 -7.10
CA GLU A 19 3.74 -9.43 -8.14
C GLU A 19 3.24 -8.86 -9.48
N THR A 20 2.00 -9.18 -9.88
CA THR A 20 1.41 -8.67 -11.13
C THR A 20 0.93 -7.22 -11.05
N ASN A 21 0.53 -6.74 -9.87
CA ASN A 21 0.15 -5.34 -9.69
C ASN A 21 1.36 -4.42 -9.46
N PHE A 22 2.44 -4.94 -8.88
CA PHE A 22 3.66 -4.17 -8.60
C PHE A 22 4.31 -3.57 -9.84
N THR A 23 4.35 -4.33 -10.94
CA THR A 23 4.92 -3.86 -12.21
C THR A 23 4.12 -2.74 -12.87
N ASN A 24 2.85 -2.55 -12.47
CA ASN A 24 1.95 -1.57 -13.07
C ASN A 24 1.81 -0.28 -12.24
N TRP A 25 2.34 -0.22 -11.02
CA TRP A 25 2.23 0.96 -10.16
C TRP A 25 3.51 1.79 -10.25
N THR A 26 3.40 3.01 -10.76
CA THR A 26 4.48 3.99 -10.63
C THR A 26 3.94 5.22 -9.92
N SER A 27 4.64 5.64 -8.85
CA SER A 27 4.38 6.91 -8.19
C SER A 27 4.82 8.12 -9.02
N GLY A 28 5.47 7.88 -10.17
CA GLY A 28 6.25 8.89 -10.89
C GLY A 28 7.58 9.24 -10.22
N ASN A 29 7.91 8.64 -9.05
CA ASN A 29 9.15 8.85 -8.32
C ASN A 29 9.93 7.54 -8.13
N GLU A 30 11.11 7.46 -8.75
CA GLU A 30 11.94 6.25 -8.74
C GLU A 30 12.36 5.81 -7.33
N LYS A 31 12.76 6.76 -6.46
CA LYS A 31 13.18 6.44 -5.09
C LYS A 31 12.05 5.79 -4.29
N ILE A 32 10.83 6.33 -4.38
CA ILE A 32 9.65 5.78 -3.71
C ILE A 32 9.32 4.40 -4.26
N ASN A 33 9.35 4.24 -5.59
CA ASN A 33 9.08 2.95 -6.23
C ASN A 33 10.07 1.89 -5.75
N ASN A 34 11.36 2.20 -5.74
CA ASN A 34 12.43 1.30 -5.28
C ASN A 34 12.24 0.93 -3.80
N PHE A 35 11.95 1.90 -2.94
CA PHE A 35 11.69 1.65 -1.52
C PHE A 35 10.51 0.69 -1.30
N ILE A 36 9.38 0.92 -1.97
CA ILE A 36 8.19 0.07 -1.86
C ILE A 36 8.53 -1.35 -2.32
N GLN A 37 9.21 -1.48 -3.46
CA GLN A 37 9.60 -2.78 -4.01
C GLN A 37 10.56 -3.52 -3.07
N GLU A 38 11.58 -2.86 -2.51
CA GLU A 38 12.50 -3.47 -1.55
C GLU A 38 11.79 -3.98 -0.29
N ARG A 39 10.82 -3.22 0.23
CA ARG A 39 10.04 -3.64 1.40
C ARG A 39 9.15 -4.84 1.08
N GLN A 40 8.54 -4.87 -0.10
CA GLN A 40 7.72 -5.98 -0.56
C GLN A 40 8.55 -7.26 -0.79
N LEU A 41 9.77 -7.15 -1.32
CA LEU A 41 10.69 -8.29 -1.49
C LEU A 41 11.10 -8.95 -0.16
N LYS A 42 11.05 -8.20 0.95
CA LYS A 42 11.35 -8.70 2.31
C LYS A 42 10.18 -9.44 2.95
N ILE A 43 9.01 -9.48 2.32
CA ILE A 43 7.84 -10.18 2.85
C ILE A 43 8.03 -11.69 2.68
N ILE A 44 8.01 -12.41 3.80
CA ILE A 44 8.19 -13.87 3.83
C ILE A 44 6.83 -14.55 3.82
N ASN A 45 5.85 -13.96 4.51
CA ASN A 45 4.52 -14.52 4.66
C ASN A 45 3.44 -13.48 4.37
N TYR A 46 2.99 -13.44 3.11
CA TYR A 46 1.95 -12.53 2.61
C TYR A 46 0.62 -12.60 3.38
N GLY A 47 0.33 -13.70 4.09
CA GLY A 47 -0.86 -13.82 4.93
C GLY A 47 -0.77 -13.12 6.30
N TYR A 48 0.44 -12.80 6.77
CA TYR A 48 0.69 -12.32 8.14
C TYR A 48 1.56 -11.06 8.19
N ASP A 49 2.41 -10.85 7.21
CA ASP A 49 3.26 -9.66 7.13
C ASP A 49 2.45 -8.44 6.67
N ILE A 50 2.98 -7.24 6.94
CA ILE A 50 2.41 -5.99 6.47
C ILE A 50 2.87 -5.77 5.04
N VAL A 51 1.92 -5.58 4.12
CA VAL A 51 2.19 -5.23 2.73
C VAL A 51 2.10 -3.72 2.58
N LEU A 52 3.15 -3.09 2.04
CA LEU A 52 3.09 -1.68 1.63
C LEU A 52 2.44 -1.58 0.25
N GLU A 53 1.52 -0.63 0.08
CA GLU A 53 0.80 -0.37 -1.18
C GLU A 53 0.96 1.09 -1.58
N TRP A 54 1.19 1.35 -2.88
CA TRP A 54 1.10 2.70 -3.44
C TRP A 54 -0.33 3.00 -3.84
N ILE A 55 -0.93 4.05 -3.26
CA ILE A 55 -2.33 4.40 -3.50
C ILE A 55 -2.41 5.76 -4.23
N PRO A 56 -2.99 5.80 -5.44
CA PRO A 56 -3.22 7.05 -6.15
C PRO A 56 -4.09 8.02 -5.34
N TYR A 57 -3.76 9.32 -5.38
CA TYR A 57 -4.48 10.33 -4.58
C TYR A 57 -5.98 10.38 -4.88
N ASN A 58 -6.38 10.12 -6.13
CA ASN A 58 -7.79 10.09 -6.54
C ASN A 58 -8.59 8.93 -5.91
N GLN A 59 -7.98 8.05 -5.13
CA GLN A 59 -8.64 6.99 -4.36
C GLN A 59 -9.18 7.48 -3.01
N PHE A 60 -8.88 8.73 -2.63
CA PHE A 60 -9.31 9.30 -1.35
C PHE A 60 -10.45 10.30 -1.55
N ASN A 61 -11.52 10.11 -0.78
CA ASN A 61 -12.68 10.99 -0.70
C ASN A 61 -12.75 11.64 0.69
N GLU A 62 -13.59 12.67 0.82
CA GLU A 62 -13.89 13.34 2.10
C GLU A 62 -12.63 13.76 2.88
N ILE A 63 -11.64 14.28 2.17
CA ILE A 63 -10.37 14.70 2.76
C ILE A 63 -10.62 15.96 3.61
N LYS A 64 -10.41 15.83 4.93
CA LYS A 64 -10.60 16.91 5.90
C LYS A 64 -9.38 17.02 6.79
N GLU A 65 -8.83 18.23 6.91
CA GLU A 65 -7.72 18.50 7.83
C GLU A 65 -8.16 18.21 9.27
N THR A 66 -7.33 17.47 9.99
CA THR A 66 -7.53 17.14 11.41
C THR A 66 -6.51 17.82 12.33
N GLY A 67 -5.42 18.34 11.78
CA GLY A 67 -4.44 19.10 12.52
C GLY A 67 -3.15 19.32 11.74
N LYS A 68 -2.38 20.29 12.19
CA LYS A 68 -1.09 20.66 11.61
C LYS A 68 -0.05 20.77 12.72
N ASN A 69 1.11 20.16 12.50
CA ASN A 69 2.25 20.24 13.41
C ASN A 69 3.55 20.42 12.61
N GLY A 70 4.16 21.59 12.71
CA GLY A 70 5.39 21.92 11.98
C GLY A 70 5.25 21.69 10.47
N LEU A 71 6.06 20.78 9.93
CA LEU A 71 6.10 20.42 8.50
C LEU A 71 5.08 19.36 8.08
N ILE A 72 4.24 18.87 9.00
CA ILE A 72 3.24 17.83 8.75
C ILE A 72 1.84 18.41 8.92
N THR A 73 0.97 18.21 7.93
CA THR A 73 -0.49 18.29 8.12
C THR A 73 -1.10 16.90 8.08
N VAL A 74 -1.98 16.61 9.02
CA VAL A 74 -2.74 15.35 9.07
C VAL A 74 -4.15 15.61 8.61
N TYR A 75 -4.63 14.77 7.70
CA TYR A 75 -5.99 14.76 7.20
C TYR A 75 -6.66 13.45 7.58
N SER A 76 -7.97 13.48 7.81
CA SER A 76 -8.82 12.30 7.70
C SER A 76 -9.33 12.18 6.27
N ALA A 77 -9.47 10.95 5.79
CA ALA A 77 -10.05 10.68 4.47
C ALA A 77 -10.77 9.32 4.46
N ILE A 78 -11.57 9.09 3.43
CA ILE A 78 -12.16 7.80 3.09
C ILE A 78 -11.39 7.23 1.91
N TRP A 79 -10.71 6.10 2.10
CA TRP A 79 -10.10 5.32 1.02
C TRP A 79 -11.17 4.46 0.36
N LYS A 80 -11.53 4.79 -0.89
CA LYS A 80 -12.61 4.14 -1.66
C LYS A 80 -12.43 2.64 -1.76
N ASP A 81 -11.28 2.21 -2.26
CA ASP A 81 -10.99 0.78 -2.44
C ASP A 81 -10.69 0.10 -1.10
N GLY A 82 -10.06 0.83 -0.17
CA GLY A 82 -9.66 0.30 1.13
C GLY A 82 -8.53 -0.73 1.06
N PRO A 83 -8.03 -1.19 2.22
CA PRO A 83 -6.89 -2.10 2.27
C PRO A 83 -7.23 -3.50 1.75
N LEU A 84 -6.23 -4.16 1.17
CA LEU A 84 -6.31 -5.60 0.85
C LEU A 84 -6.50 -6.42 2.13
N TYR A 85 -7.52 -7.27 2.13
CA TYR A 85 -7.73 -8.23 3.22
C TYR A 85 -6.88 -9.48 2.99
N LYS A 86 -6.02 -9.78 3.97
CA LYS A 86 -4.97 -10.82 3.97
C LYS A 86 -5.36 -12.20 3.44
N THR A 87 -6.63 -12.57 3.47
CA THR A 87 -7.05 -13.94 3.17
C THR A 87 -7.68 -14.14 1.80
N ASN A 88 -8.34 -13.14 1.19
CA ASN A 88 -9.24 -13.39 0.05
C ASN A 88 -9.11 -12.41 -1.13
N ILE A 89 -8.09 -11.53 -1.18
CA ILE A 89 -8.00 -10.46 -2.21
C ILE A 89 -9.29 -9.61 -2.24
N LEU A 90 -10.04 -9.62 -1.13
CA LEU A 90 -11.22 -8.79 -0.97
C LEU A 90 -10.73 -7.49 -0.34
N ARG A 91 -11.18 -6.35 -0.87
CA ARG A 91 -10.91 -5.06 -0.24
C ARG A 91 -12.12 -4.62 0.56
N ASN A 92 -11.88 -4.04 1.74
CA ASN A 92 -12.94 -3.42 2.52
C ASN A 92 -13.07 -1.95 2.12
N SER A 93 -13.98 -1.67 1.18
CA SER A 93 -14.19 -0.35 0.62
C SER A 93 -14.57 0.70 1.67
N ASN A 94 -14.32 1.97 1.34
CA ASN A 94 -14.70 3.12 2.15
C ASN A 94 -14.09 3.11 3.57
N LYS A 95 -12.81 2.75 3.66
CA LYS A 95 -12.11 2.72 4.94
C LYS A 95 -11.69 4.13 5.34
N LYS A 96 -12.07 4.57 6.54
CA LYS A 96 -11.53 5.80 7.14
C LYS A 96 -10.05 5.63 7.44
N VAL A 97 -9.23 6.54 6.96
CA VAL A 97 -7.77 6.57 7.08
C VAL A 97 -7.27 7.94 7.53
N ALA A 98 -6.05 7.99 8.04
CA ALA A 98 -5.31 9.22 8.27
C ALA A 98 -4.26 9.39 7.16
N LEU A 99 -4.21 10.56 6.54
CA LEU A 99 -3.21 10.95 5.56
C LEU A 99 -2.26 11.95 6.20
N LYS A 100 -0.97 11.62 6.28
CA LYS A 100 0.08 12.58 6.67
C LYS A 100 0.63 13.23 5.40
N CYS A 101 0.57 14.56 5.32
CA CYS A 101 1.12 15.36 4.22
C CYS A 101 2.36 16.11 4.72
N LEU A 102 3.48 15.94 4.03
CA LEU A 102 4.77 16.59 4.31
C LEU A 102 4.93 17.81 3.38
N HIS A 103 5.15 19.00 3.95
CA HIS A 103 5.18 20.26 3.19
C HIS A 103 6.52 20.62 2.55
N ASN A 104 7.64 19.99 2.94
CA ASN A 104 8.98 20.41 2.50
C ASN A 104 9.65 19.34 1.63
N SER A 105 9.67 19.53 0.31
CA SER A 105 10.03 18.49 -0.67
C SER A 105 11.52 18.09 -0.68
N GLN A 106 12.42 18.96 -0.22
CA GLN A 106 13.88 18.75 -0.35
C GLN A 106 14.47 17.72 0.65
N GLU A 107 13.82 17.47 1.79
CA GLU A 107 14.22 16.46 2.79
C GLU A 107 13.15 15.37 3.03
N SER A 108 12.02 15.43 2.32
CA SER A 108 10.81 14.67 2.66
C SER A 108 10.88 13.17 2.40
N ILE A 109 11.52 12.72 1.32
CA ILE A 109 11.46 11.31 0.91
C ILE A 109 12.40 10.46 1.77
N ASP A 110 13.61 10.94 2.03
CA ASP A 110 14.57 10.20 2.85
C ASP A 110 14.11 10.13 4.31
N SER A 111 13.44 11.19 4.82
CA SER A 111 12.77 11.14 6.13
C SER A 111 11.60 10.15 6.16
N LEU A 112 10.84 9.99 5.08
CA LEU A 112 9.72 9.06 4.98
C LEU A 112 10.19 7.59 4.93
N ILE A 113 11.30 7.34 4.24
CA ILE A 113 11.90 6.00 4.09
C ILE A 113 12.48 5.47 5.40
N ASN A 114 12.92 6.38 6.27
CA ASN A 114 13.59 6.08 7.54
C ASN A 114 12.66 6.08 8.78
N GLU A 115 11.36 6.38 8.64
CA GLU A 115 10.34 6.20 9.70
C GLU A 115 10.06 4.70 9.94
#